data_AF-A0AAU4BER9-F1
#
_entry.id   AF-A0AAU4BER9-F1
#
_cell.length_a   1.000
_cell.length_b   1.000
_cell.length_c   1.000
_cell.angle_alpha   90.00
_cell.angle_beta   90.00
_cell.angle_gamma   90.00
#
_symmetry.space_group_name_H-M   'P 1'
#
loop_
_entity.id
_entity.type
_entity.pdbx_description
1 polymer ?
#
loop_
_entity_poly.entity_id
_entity_poly.type
_entity_poly.pdbx_seq_one_letter_code
_entity_poly.pdbx_strand_id
1 'polypeptide(L)'
;MNAEDHDATRRSYDTVAEKYAARFRDELAGKPLDRALLASLIEQSPRGAPAVGIDLSAAMVSAGRREYPDVQFREGDLLDLPAADGEFGSAEPAHVAGLLEDAGFAVEMRMERVHLPDEVDTRRGYLLARRTTGSAVPRGAEPPGELAE
;
A
#
# COMPACT_ATOMS: atom_id res chain seq x y z
N MET A 1 -21.28 -11.52 -1.78
CA MET A 1 -21.84 -10.15 -1.80
C MET A 1 -22.68 -10.04 -3.07
N ASN A 2 -23.92 -9.57 -2.99
CA ASN A 2 -24.78 -9.46 -4.18
C ASN A 2 -24.66 -8.05 -4.80
N ALA A 3 -25.25 -7.83 -5.99
CA ALA A 3 -25.16 -6.53 -6.68
C ALA A 3 -25.76 -5.36 -5.88
N GLU A 4 -26.73 -5.61 -5.00
CA GLU A 4 -27.35 -4.58 -4.15
C GLU A 4 -26.40 -4.09 -3.04
N ASP A 5 -25.57 -4.99 -2.48
CA ASP A 5 -24.55 -4.66 -1.48
C ASP A 5 -23.42 -3.78 -2.08
N HIS A 6 -23.05 -4.02 -3.34
CA HIS A 6 -22.05 -3.22 -4.05
C HIS A 6 -22.55 -1.79 -4.27
N ASP A 7 -23.79 -1.66 -4.71
CA ASP A 7 -24.44 -0.38 -4.95
C ASP A 7 -24.62 0.44 -3.66
N ALA A 8 -24.94 -0.23 -2.54
CA ALA A 8 -25.00 0.41 -1.23
C ALA A 8 -23.63 0.93 -0.79
N THR A 9 -22.58 0.12 -0.96
CA THR A 9 -21.18 0.50 -0.67
C THR A 9 -20.74 1.69 -1.51
N ARG A 10 -20.98 1.66 -2.83
CA ARG A 10 -20.67 2.76 -3.76
C ARG A 10 -21.29 4.07 -3.29
N ARG A 11 -22.60 4.08 -3.03
CA ARG A 11 -23.33 5.29 -2.57
C ARG A 11 -22.80 5.84 -1.25
N SER A 12 -22.40 4.96 -0.33
CA SER A 12 -21.81 5.37 0.94
C SER A 12 -20.50 6.12 0.71
N TYR A 13 -19.60 5.57 -0.12
CA TYR A 13 -18.33 6.23 -0.46
C TYR A 13 -18.54 7.51 -1.25
N ASP A 14 -19.48 7.55 -2.21
CA ASP A 14 -19.82 8.77 -2.95
C ASP A 14 -20.20 9.92 -2.01
N THR A 15 -20.95 9.62 -0.94
CA THR A 15 -21.41 10.60 0.03
C THR A 15 -20.27 11.23 0.83
N VAL A 16 -19.16 10.50 1.04
CA VAL A 16 -18.05 10.93 1.90
C VAL A 16 -16.77 11.27 1.15
N ALA A 17 -16.72 11.08 -0.17
CA ALA A 17 -15.51 11.14 -0.98
C ALA A 17 -14.67 12.39 -0.74
N GLU A 18 -15.27 13.57 -0.82
CA GLU A 18 -14.55 14.85 -0.62
C GLU A 18 -13.94 14.96 0.79
N LYS A 19 -14.70 14.56 1.82
CA LYS A 19 -14.21 14.59 3.22
C LYS A 19 -13.11 13.55 3.44
N TYR A 20 -13.26 12.39 2.82
CA TYR A 20 -12.30 11.29 2.91
C TYR A 20 -10.97 11.69 2.26
N ALA A 21 -11.02 12.18 1.01
CA ALA A 21 -9.85 12.66 0.29
C ALA A 21 -9.12 13.77 1.06
N ALA A 22 -9.85 14.78 1.56
CA ALA A 22 -9.25 15.85 2.35
C ALA A 22 -8.58 15.35 3.64
N ARG A 23 -9.15 14.32 4.28
CA ARG A 23 -8.63 13.77 5.54
C ARG A 23 -7.40 12.87 5.34
N PHE A 24 -7.37 12.07 4.28
CA PHE A 24 -6.40 10.98 4.14
C PHE A 24 -5.38 11.20 3.02
N ARG A 25 -5.46 12.28 2.22
CA ARG A 25 -4.51 12.54 1.11
C ARG A 25 -3.04 12.48 1.51
N ASP A 26 -2.70 12.89 2.72
CA ASP A 26 -1.32 12.93 3.22
C ASP A 26 -1.00 11.78 4.20
N GLU A 27 -1.87 10.77 4.34
CA GLU A 27 -1.76 9.72 5.37
C GLU A 27 -0.42 8.97 5.28
N LEU A 28 0.06 8.67 4.08
CA LEU A 28 1.33 7.99 3.86
C LEU A 28 2.53 8.79 4.36
N ALA A 29 2.45 10.11 4.47
CA ALA A 29 3.56 10.94 4.95
C ALA A 29 3.99 10.56 6.38
N GLY A 30 3.06 10.08 7.20
CA GLY A 30 3.31 9.59 8.57
C GLY A 30 3.72 8.12 8.67
N LYS A 31 3.82 7.39 7.55
CA LYS A 31 4.06 5.93 7.53
C LYS A 31 5.34 5.60 6.76
N PRO A 32 6.52 5.81 7.35
CA PRO A 32 7.79 5.64 6.64
C PRO A 32 8.04 4.20 6.18
N LEU A 33 7.59 3.20 6.93
CA LEU A 33 7.70 1.79 6.53
C LEU A 33 6.85 1.47 5.30
N ASP A 34 5.57 1.86 5.32
CA ASP A 34 4.64 1.67 4.20
C ASP A 34 5.17 2.33 2.92
N ARG A 35 5.69 3.56 3.03
CA ARG A 35 6.32 4.25 1.90
C ARG A 35 7.55 3.52 1.37
N ALA A 36 8.39 2.95 2.24
CA ALA A 36 9.56 2.19 1.82
C ALA A 36 9.15 0.90 1.09
N LEU A 37 8.10 0.22 1.54
CA LEU A 37 7.55 -0.97 0.86
C LEU A 37 7.00 -0.61 -0.53
N LEU A 38 6.23 0.48 -0.65
CA LEU A 38 5.74 0.97 -1.93
C LEU A 38 6.88 1.42 -2.86
N ALA A 39 7.91 2.09 -2.33
CA ALA A 39 9.09 2.47 -3.10
C ALA A 39 9.84 1.25 -3.63
N SER A 40 10.02 0.22 -2.80
CA SER A 40 10.65 -1.04 -3.22
C SER A 40 9.87 -1.73 -4.34
N LEU A 41 8.53 -1.72 -4.30
CA LEU A 41 7.68 -2.23 -5.39
C LEU A 41 7.88 -1.44 -6.69
N ILE A 42 7.96 -0.11 -6.61
CA ILE A 42 8.18 0.75 -7.77
C ILE A 42 9.57 0.48 -8.38
N GLU A 43 10.60 0.32 -7.55
CA GLU A 43 11.97 0.02 -8.01
C GLU A 43 12.07 -1.32 -8.77
N GLN A 44 11.23 -2.29 -8.40
CA GLN A 44 11.19 -3.61 -9.04
C GLN A 44 10.30 -3.63 -10.29
N SER A 45 9.51 -2.58 -10.51
CA SER A 45 8.66 -2.44 -11.68
C SER A 45 9.48 -1.92 -12.88
N PRO A 46 9.03 -2.18 -14.13
CA PRO A 46 9.63 -1.55 -15.30
C PRO A 46 9.70 -0.02 -15.13
N ARG A 47 10.81 0.58 -15.55
CA ARG A 47 10.96 2.05 -15.43
C ARG A 47 9.83 2.76 -16.17
N GLY A 48 9.18 3.69 -15.49
CA GLY A 48 8.06 4.43 -16.04
C GLY A 48 6.75 3.64 -16.12
N ALA A 49 6.63 2.50 -15.42
CA ALA A 49 5.35 1.83 -15.26
C ALA A 49 4.32 2.82 -14.69
N PRO A 50 3.15 2.98 -15.33
CA PRO A 50 2.13 3.91 -14.87
C PRO A 50 1.48 3.39 -13.58
N ALA A 51 1.15 4.32 -12.68
CA ALA A 51 0.26 4.03 -11.57
C ALA A 51 -1.19 4.23 -12.01
N VAL A 52 -2.08 3.33 -11.59
CA VAL A 52 -3.52 3.41 -11.84
C VAL A 52 -4.26 3.30 -10.51
N GLY A 53 -5.05 4.33 -10.16
CA GLY A 53 -5.99 4.28 -9.06
C GLY A 53 -7.32 3.66 -9.49
N ILE A 54 -7.82 2.69 -8.72
CA ILE A 54 -9.14 2.08 -8.95
C ILE A 54 -9.98 2.26 -7.70
N ASP A 55 -11.20 2.78 -7.88
CA ASP A 55 -12.18 2.91 -6.81
C ASP A 55 -13.59 2.62 -7.34
N LEU A 56 -14.45 2.04 -6.51
CA LEU A 56 -15.84 1.75 -6.86
C LEU A 56 -16.68 3.03 -6.96
N SER A 57 -16.30 4.08 -6.23
CA SER A 57 -16.98 5.37 -6.16
C SER A 57 -16.51 6.33 -7.27
N ALA A 58 -17.46 6.75 -8.10
CA ALA A 58 -17.24 7.77 -9.12
C ALA A 58 -16.77 9.10 -8.50
N ALA A 59 -17.26 9.45 -7.30
CA ALA A 59 -16.84 10.65 -6.60
C ALA A 59 -15.38 10.55 -6.10
N MET A 60 -14.94 9.38 -5.61
CA MET A 60 -13.54 9.14 -5.25
C MET A 60 -12.61 9.25 -6.46
N VAL A 61 -12.98 8.62 -7.57
CA VAL A 61 -12.25 8.73 -8.84
C VAL A 61 -12.15 10.18 -9.30
N SER A 62 -13.24 10.94 -9.19
CA SER A 62 -13.27 12.36 -9.56
C SER A 62 -12.37 13.22 -8.66
N ALA A 63 -12.37 12.96 -7.36
CA ALA A 63 -11.46 13.62 -6.41
C ALA A 63 -9.99 13.29 -6.72
N GLY A 64 -9.68 12.01 -6.99
CA GLY A 64 -8.34 11.56 -7.36
C GLY A 64 -7.82 12.23 -8.63
N ARG A 65 -8.62 12.26 -9.71
CA ARG A 65 -8.26 12.91 -10.98
C ARG A 65 -7.98 14.41 -10.84
N ARG A 66 -8.73 15.10 -9.99
CA ARG A 66 -8.52 16.52 -9.72
C ARG A 66 -7.21 16.77 -8.98
N GLU A 67 -6.90 15.92 -8.01
CA GLU A 67 -5.73 16.06 -7.16
C GLU A 67 -4.43 15.62 -7.84
N TYR A 68 -4.50 14.54 -8.63
CA TYR A 68 -3.37 13.91 -9.30
C TYR A 68 -3.65 13.76 -10.80
N PRO A 69 -3.61 14.86 -11.57
CA PRO A 69 -4.01 14.86 -12.99
C PRO A 69 -3.12 13.98 -13.88
N ASP A 70 -1.89 13.71 -13.45
CA ASP A 70 -0.93 12.87 -14.18
C ASP A 70 -1.10 11.36 -13.90
N VAL A 71 -1.96 10.99 -12.95
CA VAL A 71 -2.22 9.59 -12.57
C VAL A 71 -3.50 9.12 -13.25
N GLN A 72 -3.47 7.89 -13.80
CA GLN A 72 -4.68 7.30 -14.38
C GLN A 72 -5.62 6.87 -13.24
N PHE A 73 -6.91 7.17 -13.37
CA PHE A 73 -7.94 6.62 -12.47
C PHE A 73 -9.05 5.93 -13.25
N ARG A 74 -9.52 4.79 -12.74
CA ARG A 74 -10.64 4.02 -13.30
C ARG A 74 -11.69 3.78 -12.21
N GLU A 75 -12.95 3.91 -12.57
CA GLU A 75 -14.04 3.39 -11.72
C GLU A 75 -14.09 1.88 -11.89
N GLY A 76 -14.14 1.13 -10.80
CA GLY A 76 -14.03 -0.31 -10.86
C GLY A 76 -14.34 -1.01 -9.55
N ASP A 77 -14.79 -2.25 -9.68
CA ASP A 77 -14.97 -3.15 -8.55
C ASP A 77 -13.67 -3.89 -8.27
N LEU A 78 -13.19 -3.90 -7.03
CA LEU A 78 -11.98 -4.66 -6.68
C LEU A 78 -12.26 -6.17 -6.56
N LEU A 79 -13.53 -6.60 -6.47
CA LEU A 79 -13.92 -8.01 -6.50
C LEU A 79 -14.03 -8.57 -7.92
N ASP A 80 -14.22 -7.70 -8.91
CA ASP A 80 -14.21 -8.01 -10.34
C ASP A 80 -13.37 -6.94 -11.04
N LEU A 81 -12.06 -7.03 -10.81
CA LEU A 81 -11.10 -5.98 -11.19
C LEU A 81 -11.18 -5.72 -12.70
N PRO A 82 -11.43 -4.47 -13.15
CA PRO A 82 -11.51 -4.14 -14.57
C PRO A 82 -10.11 -4.03 -15.18
N ALA A 83 -9.42 -5.16 -15.22
CA ALA A 83 -8.03 -5.31 -15.64
C ALA A 83 -7.83 -6.66 -16.32
N ALA A 84 -6.89 -6.72 -17.27
CA ALA A 84 -6.49 -8.00 -17.83
C ALA A 84 -5.61 -8.80 -16.85
N ASP A 85 -5.59 -10.13 -17.00
CA ASP A 85 -4.68 -10.99 -16.26
C ASP A 85 -3.23 -10.52 -16.45
N GLY A 86 -2.53 -10.27 -15.34
CA GLY A 86 -1.16 -9.78 -15.34
C GLY A 86 -0.98 -8.30 -15.69
N GLU A 87 -2.06 -7.52 -15.83
CA GLU A 87 -1.96 -6.07 -16.05
C GLU A 87 -1.31 -5.35 -14.86
N PHE A 88 -1.56 -5.81 -13.64
CA PHE A 88 -0.97 -5.28 -12.41
C PHE A 88 0.14 -6.19 -11.88
N GLY A 89 1.22 -5.57 -11.40
CA GLY A 89 2.23 -6.26 -10.60
C GLY A 89 1.72 -6.57 -9.19
N SER A 90 2.20 -7.65 -8.59
CA SER A 90 1.98 -8.00 -7.19
C SER A 90 3.29 -8.31 -6.49
N ALA A 91 3.33 -8.18 -5.17
CA ALA A 91 4.35 -8.81 -4.34
C ALA A 91 3.70 -9.85 -3.43
N GLU A 92 4.05 -11.11 -3.66
CA GLU A 92 3.60 -12.20 -2.79
C GLU A 92 4.28 -12.09 -1.41
N PRO A 93 3.64 -12.55 -0.32
CA PRO A 93 4.23 -12.51 1.03
C PRO A 93 5.61 -13.17 1.11
N ALA A 94 5.87 -14.20 0.30
CA ALA A 94 7.20 -14.82 0.18
C ALA A 94 8.27 -13.82 -0.28
N HIS A 95 7.92 -13.04 -1.29
CA HIS A 95 8.80 -12.07 -1.91
C HIS A 95 9.12 -10.94 -0.94
N VAL A 96 8.09 -10.41 -0.26
CA VAL A 96 8.27 -9.39 0.77
C VAL A 96 9.14 -9.90 1.93
N ALA A 97 8.98 -11.17 2.34
CA ALA A 97 9.82 -11.78 3.37
C ALA A 97 11.30 -11.82 2.97
N GLY A 98 11.62 -12.21 1.74
CA GLY A 98 13.00 -12.20 1.23
C GLY A 98 13.61 -10.80 1.23
N LEU A 99 12.84 -9.78 0.80
CA LEU A 99 13.29 -8.39 0.85
C LEU A 99 13.58 -7.91 2.28
N LEU A 100 12.80 -8.35 3.26
CA LEU A 100 13.03 -8.03 4.67
C LEU A 100 14.31 -8.72 5.19
N GLU A 101 14.55 -9.97 4.80
CA GLU A 101 15.76 -10.71 5.18
C GLU A 101 17.03 -10.07 4.59
N ASP A 102 17.00 -9.71 3.30
CA ASP A 102 18.09 -8.98 2.63
C ASP A 102 18.35 -7.61 3.28
N ALA A 103 17.30 -6.97 3.80
CA ALA A 103 17.39 -5.71 4.55
C ALA A 103 17.87 -5.90 6.01
N GLY A 104 18.20 -7.12 6.44
CA GLY A 104 18.74 -7.43 7.77
C GLY A 104 17.67 -7.62 8.86
N PHE A 105 16.44 -7.92 8.48
CA PHE A 105 15.40 -8.37 9.42
C PHE A 105 15.37 -9.90 9.50
N ALA A 106 15.03 -10.42 10.67
CA ALA A 106 14.63 -11.81 10.81
C ALA A 106 13.10 -11.86 10.70
N VAL A 107 12.58 -12.65 9.75
CA VAL A 107 11.13 -12.92 9.63
C VAL A 107 10.79 -14.01 10.64
N GLU A 108 10.09 -13.63 11.71
CA GLU A 108 9.74 -14.53 12.83
C GLU A 108 8.43 -15.29 12.57
N MET A 109 7.54 -14.71 11.76
CA MET A 109 6.29 -15.35 11.36
C MET A 109 5.95 -15.00 9.92
N ARG A 110 5.54 -16.02 9.17
CA ARG A 110 4.80 -15.88 7.92
C ARG A 110 3.54 -16.73 8.00
N MET A 111 2.40 -16.10 7.82
CA MET A 111 1.10 -16.77 7.82
C MET A 111 0.29 -16.30 6.61
N GLU A 112 -0.32 -17.25 5.91
CA GLU A 112 -1.31 -16.96 4.88
C GLU A 112 -2.65 -17.49 5.36
N ARG A 113 -3.66 -16.63 5.35
CA ARG A 113 -5.04 -17.00 5.67
C ARG A 113 -5.85 -17.00 4.39
N VAL A 114 -6.52 -18.11 4.13
CA VAL A 114 -7.58 -18.19 3.13
C VAL A 114 -8.84 -17.47 3.62
N HIS A 115 -9.76 -17.19 2.70
CA HIS A 115 -11.04 -16.58 3.04
C HIS A 115 -11.85 -17.48 4.00
N LEU A 116 -12.58 -16.85 4.93
CA LEU A 116 -13.62 -17.54 5.70
C LEU A 116 -14.86 -17.78 4.82
N PRO A 117 -15.78 -18.68 5.21
CA PRO A 117 -16.97 -19.00 4.41
C PRO A 117 -17.82 -17.79 3.98
N ASP A 118 -17.89 -16.75 4.83
CA ASP A 118 -18.66 -15.53 4.57
C ASP A 118 -17.82 -14.37 4.00
N GLU A 119 -16.52 -14.60 3.74
CA GLU A 119 -15.63 -13.60 3.18
C GLU A 119 -15.44 -13.79 1.68
N VAL A 120 -15.11 -12.69 1.01
CA VAL A 120 -14.65 -12.69 -0.38
C VAL A 120 -13.36 -13.51 -0.51
N ASP A 121 -13.24 -14.28 -1.60
CA ASP A 121 -12.10 -15.17 -1.89
C ASP A 121 -10.82 -14.36 -2.13
N THR A 122 -10.20 -13.96 -1.03
CA THR A 122 -9.00 -13.15 -0.99
C THR A 122 -8.00 -13.85 -0.07
N ARG A 123 -6.74 -13.93 -0.53
CA ARG A 123 -5.63 -14.42 0.29
C ARG A 123 -5.05 -13.26 1.09
N ARG A 124 -4.86 -13.45 2.40
CA ARG A 124 -4.24 -12.45 3.28
C ARG A 124 -2.91 -12.96 3.81
N GLY A 125 -1.83 -12.26 3.47
CA GLY A 125 -0.49 -12.52 4.01
C GLY A 125 -0.21 -11.68 5.25
N TYR A 126 0.33 -12.33 6.28
CA TYR A 126 0.81 -11.69 7.51
C TYR A 126 2.29 -12.01 7.69
N LEU A 127 3.09 -10.97 7.89
CA LEU A 127 4.52 -11.06 8.19
C LEU A 127 4.80 -10.38 9.53
N LEU A 128 5.51 -11.06 10.40
CA LEU A 128 6.14 -10.46 11.58
C LEU A 128 7.64 -10.55 11.39
N ALA A 129 8.30 -9.41 11.38
CA ALA A 129 9.75 -9.34 11.23
C ALA A 129 10.35 -8.44 12.31
N ARG A 130 11.54 -8.82 12.79
CA ARG A 130 12.30 -8.07 13.77
C ARG A 130 13.67 -7.76 13.22
N ARG A 131 14.13 -6.52 13.42
CA ARG A 131 15.49 -6.13 13.06
C ARG A 131 16.50 -7.03 13.79
N THR A 132 17.44 -7.60 13.05
CA THR A 132 18.54 -8.34 13.68
C THR A 132 19.45 -7.33 14.39
N THR A 133 19.69 -7.55 15.69
CA THR A 133 20.66 -6.78 16.48
C THR A 133 22.06 -7.16 16.03
N GLY A 134 22.46 -6.64 14.87
CA GLY A 134 23.76 -6.90 14.24
C GLY A 134 24.22 -5.81 13.27
N SER A 135 23.32 -4.97 12.76
CA SER A 135 23.70 -3.77 12.00
C SER A 135 23.60 -2.53 12.91
N ALA A 136 24.73 -2.10 13.47
CA ALA A 136 24.83 -0.73 13.96
C ALA A 136 24.73 0.19 12.73
N VAL A 137 23.60 0.90 12.57
CA VAL A 137 23.65 2.14 11.80
C VAL A 137 24.64 3.02 12.56
N PRO A 138 25.72 3.53 11.95
CA PRO A 138 26.59 4.48 12.64
C PRO A 138 25.69 5.63 13.08
N ARG A 139 25.54 5.82 14.40
CA ARG A 139 25.04 7.10 14.90
C ARG A 139 25.97 8.14 14.31
N GLY A 140 25.43 9.03 13.48
CA GLY A 140 26.18 10.16 12.92
C GLY A 140 26.98 10.80 14.04
N ALA A 141 28.25 11.12 13.73
CA ALA A 141 29.21 11.67 14.67
C ALA A 141 28.57 12.74 15.55
N GLU A 142 28.82 12.65 16.87
CA GLU A 142 28.44 13.72 17.79
C GLU A 142 28.99 15.06 17.29
N PRO A 143 28.22 16.15 17.37
CA PRO A 143 28.75 17.46 17.07
C PRO A 143 29.94 17.73 18.02
N PRO A 144 31.03 18.36 17.53
CA PRO A 144 32.17 18.67 18.38
C PRO A 144 31.70 19.53 19.56
N GLY A 145 32.01 19.05 20.77
CA GLY A 145 31.59 19.66 22.02
C GLY A 145 31.96 21.14 22.09
N GLU A 146 31.05 21.92 22.66
CA GLU A 146 31.29 23.31 23.03
C GLU A 146 32.60 23.43 23.80
N LEU A 147 33.50 24.26 23.27
CA LEU A 147 34.66 24.76 23.99
C LEU A 147 34.14 25.55 25.19
N ALA A 148 34.40 25.04 26.39
CA ALA A 148 34.22 25.81 27.62
C ALA A 148 35.23 26.97 27.63
N GLU A 149 34.71 28.19 27.81
CA GLU A 149 35.43 29.30 28.46
C GLU A 149 34.94 29.42 29.91
#